data_AF-A0A258K4L7-F1
#
_entry.id   AF-A0A258K4L7-F1
#
_cell.length_a   1.000
_cell.length_b   1.000
_cell.length_c   1.000
_cell.angle_alpha   90.00
_cell.angle_beta   90.00
_cell.angle_gamma   90.00
#
_symmetry.space_group_name_H-M   'P 1'
#
loop_
_entity.id
_entity.type
_entity.pdbx_description
1 polymer ?
#
loop_
_entity_poly.entity_id
_entity_poly.type
_entity_poly.pdbx_seq_one_letter_code
_entity_poly.pdbx_strand_id
1 'polypeptide(L)'
;PDERAAIAAVARTQGAAFTGLWLEAPADLLRTRVEARRNDASDATPEVVDRQERYEIGELAWARLDARLPLPELGRQAAALIRG
;
A
#
# COMPACT_ATOMS: atom_id res chain seq x y z
N PRO A 1 8.15 -2.06 -10.88
CA PRO A 1 7.05 -2.60 -11.73
C PRO A 1 6.93 -4.13 -11.64
N ASP A 2 8.08 -4.81 -11.73
CA ASP A 2 8.16 -6.27 -11.87
C ASP A 2 7.61 -7.04 -10.67
N GLU A 3 7.87 -6.60 -9.44
CA GLU A 3 7.33 -7.25 -8.23
C GLU A 3 5.80 -7.24 -8.18
N ARG A 4 5.17 -6.13 -8.60
CA ARG A 4 3.71 -5.99 -8.64
C ARG A 4 3.08 -6.90 -9.71
N ALA A 5 3.74 -7.05 -10.85
CA ALA A 5 3.31 -7.97 -11.90
C ALA A 5 3.53 -9.43 -11.48
N ALA A 6 4.64 -9.73 -10.81
CA ALA A 6 4.99 -11.06 -10.33
C ALA A 6 3.97 -11.58 -9.30
N ILE A 7 3.60 -10.78 -8.30
CA ILE A 7 2.62 -11.22 -7.30
C ILE A 7 1.23 -11.47 -7.91
N ALA A 8 0.82 -10.64 -8.88
CA ALA A 8 -0.41 -10.87 -9.62
C ALA A 8 -0.33 -12.16 -10.47
N ALA A 9 0.84 -12.48 -11.02
CA ALA A 9 1.06 -13.72 -11.76
C ALA A 9 0.95 -14.96 -10.84
N VAL A 10 1.50 -14.90 -9.62
CA VAL A 10 1.37 -15.99 -8.63
C VAL A 10 -0.10 -16.28 -8.33
N ALA A 11 -0.93 -15.25 -8.13
CA ALA A 11 -2.34 -15.47 -7.90
C ALA A 11 -3.04 -16.13 -9.11
N ARG A 12 -2.72 -15.67 -10.33
CA ARG A 12 -3.25 -16.28 -11.57
C ARG A 12 -2.85 -17.74 -11.72
N THR A 13 -1.59 -18.10 -11.45
CA THR A 13 -1.13 -19.50 -11.57
C THR A 13 -1.80 -20.42 -10.56
N GLN A 14 -2.18 -19.89 -9.40
CA GLN A 14 -2.89 -20.64 -8.35
C GLN A 14 -4.42 -20.58 -8.48
N GLY A 15 -4.96 -19.90 -9.48
CA GLY A 15 -6.42 -19.70 -9.64
C GLY A 15 -7.05 -18.86 -8.52
N ALA A 16 -6.25 -18.05 -7.81
CA ALA A 16 -6.71 -17.20 -6.73
C ALA A 16 -7.11 -15.81 -7.26
N ALA A 17 -8.13 -15.21 -6.62
CA ALA A 17 -8.46 -13.81 -6.85
C ALA A 17 -7.33 -12.90 -6.34
N PHE A 18 -7.06 -11.81 -7.06
CA PHE A 18 -6.04 -10.83 -6.68
C PHE A 18 -6.55 -9.42 -6.95
N THR A 19 -6.58 -8.60 -5.89
CA THR A 19 -6.91 -7.18 -5.98
C THR A 19 -5.71 -6.38 -5.51
N GLY A 20 -5.05 -5.67 -6.43
CA GLY A 20 -3.95 -4.77 -6.11
C GLY A 20 -4.47 -3.44 -5.55
N LEU A 21 -4.08 -3.13 -4.32
CA LEU A 21 -4.40 -1.86 -3.66
C LEU A 21 -3.12 -1.09 -3.35
N TRP A 22 -3.11 0.20 -3.66
CA TRP A 22 -2.00 1.11 -3.37
C TRP A 22 -2.45 2.16 -2.38
N LEU A 23 -1.90 2.13 -1.17
CA LEU A 23 -2.20 3.11 -0.13
C LEU A 23 -1.26 4.30 -0.25
N GLU A 24 -1.80 5.50 -0.41
CA GLU A 24 -1.00 6.73 -0.53
C GLU A 24 -1.41 7.79 0.50
N ALA A 25 -0.42 8.51 1.01
CA ALA A 25 -0.59 9.67 1.87
C ALA A 25 0.65 10.57 1.73
N PRO A 26 0.55 11.86 2.07
CA PRO A 26 1.71 12.74 2.16
C PRO A 26 2.81 12.14 3.05
N ALA A 27 4.07 12.25 2.64
CA ALA A 27 5.16 11.56 3.33
C ALA A 27 5.50 12.14 4.70
N ASP A 28 5.27 13.43 4.90
CA ASP A 28 5.32 14.06 6.22
C ASP A 28 4.38 13.34 7.21
N LEU A 29 3.16 13.05 6.77
CA LEU A 29 2.20 12.28 7.56
C LEU A 29 2.66 10.83 7.78
N LEU A 30 3.23 10.18 6.75
CA LEU A 30 3.75 8.82 6.87
C LEU A 30 4.93 8.75 7.85
N ARG A 31 5.83 9.74 7.81
CA ARG A 31 6.97 9.86 8.72
C ARG A 31 6.49 9.98 10.16
N THR A 32 5.60 10.94 10.45
CA THR A 32 5.03 11.11 11.79
C THR A 32 4.36 9.82 12.29
N ARG A 33 3.64 9.12 11.40
CA ARG A 33 3.00 7.86 11.76
C ARG A 33 4.01 6.77 12.08
N VAL A 34 5.12 6.67 11.35
CA VAL A 34 6.20 5.71 11.59
C VAL A 34 6.94 6.03 12.90
N GLU A 35 7.25 7.29 13.16
CA GLU A 35 7.89 7.75 14.41
C GLU A 35 7.03 7.47 15.65
N ALA A 36 5.71 7.61 15.52
CA ALA A 36 4.77 7.39 16.63
C ALA A 36 4.46 5.92 16.91
N ARG A 37 4.92 4.97 16.08
CA ARG A 37 4.59 3.55 16.27
C ARG A 37 5.25 3.01 17.52
N ARG A 38 4.49 2.22 18.27
CA ARG A 38 4.97 1.43 19.40
C ARG A 38 4.45 0.01 19.24
N ASN A 39 5.32 -0.98 19.46
CA ASN A 39 5.01 -2.41 19.30
C ASN A 39 4.55 -2.80 17.87
N ASP A 40 5.17 -2.20 16.86
CA ASP A 40 5.00 -2.57 15.46
C ASP A 40 5.98 -3.71 15.09
N ALA A 41 5.52 -4.69 14.32
CA ALA A 41 6.36 -5.77 13.78
C ALA A 41 7.15 -5.35 12.53
N SER A 42 6.81 -4.20 11.94
CA SER A 42 7.49 -3.61 10.79
C SER A 42 8.77 -2.91 11.22
N ASP A 43 9.81 -3.16 10.44
CA ASP A 43 11.13 -2.53 10.45
C ASP A 43 11.18 -1.20 9.67
N ALA A 44 10.02 -0.67 9.26
CA ALA A 44 9.94 0.62 8.58
C ALA A 44 10.31 1.77 9.53
N THR A 45 11.34 2.52 9.18
CA THR A 45 11.77 3.74 9.88
C THR A 45 11.44 5.00 9.06
N PRO A 46 11.54 6.22 9.62
CA PRO A 46 11.40 7.47 8.86
C PRO A 46 12.26 7.50 7.58
N GLU A 47 13.46 6.94 7.63
CA GLU A 47 14.38 6.83 6.50
C GLU A 47 13.84 5.88 5.40
N VAL A 48 13.04 4.87 5.77
CA VAL A 48 12.35 4.01 4.81
C VAL A 48 11.29 4.82 4.04
N VAL A 49 10.57 5.71 4.71
CA VAL A 49 9.61 6.63 4.05
C VAL A 49 10.33 7.56 3.08
N ASP A 50 11.47 8.13 3.49
CA ASP A 50 12.29 9.01 2.63
C ASP A 50 12.80 8.34 1.39
N ARG A 51 13.22 7.09 1.54
CA ARG A 51 13.66 6.28 0.41
C ARG A 51 12.50 5.98 -0.52
N GLN A 52 11.31 5.73 0.03
CA GLN A 52 10.11 5.42 -0.75
C GLN A 52 9.61 6.61 -1.57
N GLU A 53 9.69 7.84 -1.05
CA GLU A 53 9.34 9.05 -1.82
C GLU A 53 10.14 9.21 -3.11
N ARG A 54 11.37 8.71 -3.11
CA ARG A 54 12.29 8.83 -4.25
C ARG A 54 12.08 7.73 -5.29
N TYR A 55 11.23 6.74 -5.03
CA TYR A 55 10.99 5.67 -5.98
C TYR A 55 10.12 6.14 -7.13
N GLU A 56 10.66 6.00 -8.34
CA GLU A 56 9.86 6.06 -9.56
C GLU A 56 8.99 4.80 -9.63
N ILE A 57 7.76 4.91 -9.09
CA ILE A 57 6.82 3.79 -9.03
C ILE A 57 6.44 3.28 -10.43
N GLY A 58 6.57 4.13 -11.46
CA GLY A 58 6.21 3.83 -12.85
C GLY A 58 4.70 3.65 -13.01
N GLU A 59 4.29 2.94 -14.07
CA GLU A 59 2.88 2.63 -14.29
C GLU A 59 2.30 1.81 -13.12
N LEU A 60 1.17 2.27 -12.59
CA LEU A 60 0.49 1.64 -11.47
C LEU A 60 -0.90 1.19 -11.90
N ALA A 61 -1.03 -0.12 -12.15
CA ALA A 61 -2.30 -0.78 -12.49
C ALA A 61 -3.19 -1.06 -11.26
N TRP A 62 -2.75 -0.69 -10.05
CA TRP A 62 -3.46 -0.95 -8.80
C TRP A 62 -4.35 0.25 -8.43
N ALA A 63 -5.46 -0.02 -7.74
CA ALA A 63 -6.35 1.02 -7.27
C ALA A 63 -5.69 1.83 -6.14
N ARG A 64 -5.65 3.15 -6.30
CA ARG A 64 -5.11 4.07 -5.29
C ARG A 64 -6.17 4.37 -4.24
N LEU A 65 -5.79 4.28 -2.97
CA LEU A 65 -6.63 4.62 -1.83
C LEU A 65 -5.91 5.61 -0.92
N ASP A 66 -6.66 6.62 -0.48
CA ASP A 66 -6.15 7.68 0.39
C ASP A 66 -6.02 7.21 1.85
N ALA A 67 -4.78 6.97 2.27
CA ALA A 67 -4.46 6.53 3.62
C ALA A 67 -4.57 7.64 4.68
N ARG A 68 -4.95 8.87 4.31
CA ARG A 68 -5.34 9.92 5.28
C ARG A 68 -6.69 9.63 5.92
N LEU A 69 -7.55 8.86 5.26
CA LEU A 69 -8.89 8.53 5.74
C LEU A 69 -8.84 7.71 7.05
N PRO A 70 -9.82 7.89 7.95
CA PRO A 70 -9.98 7.00 9.09
C PRO A 70 -10.12 5.54 8.67
N LEU A 71 -9.56 4.62 9.47
CA LEU A 71 -9.52 3.19 9.15
C LEU A 71 -10.88 2.59 8.74
N PRO A 72 -12.03 2.94 9.37
CA PRO A 72 -13.32 2.42 8.94
C PRO A 72 -13.72 2.85 7.52
N GLU A 73 -13.39 4.07 7.11
CA GLU A 73 -13.72 4.59 5.78
C GLU A 73 -12.78 3.99 4.73
N LEU A 74 -11.48 4.00 4.98
CA LEU A 74 -10.49 3.35 4.11
C LEU A 74 -10.81 1.86 3.93
N GLY A 75 -11.18 1.18 5.01
CA GLY A 75 -11.55 -0.23 4.99
C GLY A 75 -12.80 -0.52 4.16
N ARG A 76 -13.81 0.37 4.18
CA ARG A 76 -14.99 0.24 3.31
C ARG A 76 -14.61 0.35 1.83
N GLN A 77 -13.78 1.31 1.47
CA GLN A 77 -13.34 1.49 0.08
C GLN A 77 -12.52 0.29 -0.41
N ALA A 78 -11.59 -0.20 0.42
CA ALA A 78 -10.82 -1.41 0.13
C ALA A 78 -11.74 -2.64 -0.03
N ALA A 79 -12.70 -2.83 0.87
CA ALA A 79 -13.62 -3.97 0.81
C ALA A 79 -14.54 -3.95 -0.42
N ALA A 80 -14.93 -2.77 -0.90
CA ALA A 80 -15.71 -2.64 -2.12
C ALA A 80 -14.90 -3.10 -3.35
N LEU A 81 -13.62 -2.73 -3.42
CA LEU A 81 -12.72 -3.12 -4.52
C LEU A 81 -12.35 -4.60 -4.49
N ILE A 82 -12.22 -5.22 -3.32
CA ILE A 82 -11.90 -6.65 -3.18
C ILE A 82 -13.08 -7.55 -3.58
N ARG A 83 -14.31 -7.05 -3.42
CA ARG A 83 -15.55 -7.80 -3.71
C ARG A 83 -16.07 -7.58 -5.13
N GLY A 84 -15.58 -6.57 -5.84
CA GLY A 84 -15.91 -6.30 -7.24
C GLY A 84 -15.04 -7.12 -8.17
#